data_AF-A0A7G9U833-F1
#
_entry.id   AF-A0A7G9U833-F1
#
_cell.length_a   1.000
_cell.length_b   1.000
_cell.length_c   1.000
_cell.angle_alpha   90.00
_cell.angle_beta   90.00
_cell.angle_gamma   90.00
#
_symmetry.space_group_name_H-M   'P 1'
#
loop_
_entity.id
_entity.type
_entity.pdbx_description
1 polymer ?
#
loop_
_entity_poly.entity_id
_entity_poly.type
_entity_poly.pdbx_seq_one_letter_code
_entity_poly.pdbx_strand_id
1 'polypeptide(L)'
;DGISVAQTAEGAMDEVTSMLQRMRTLAQQSSNGSNSADDRVALQQEYTQLVTEIDRVSNDTTFGGQKLLAGGYVGSFQVGADAAQTITFKMTLAFTLTGIASGTQGSATVSAAGTTATEPYVVTKLTTAVVTASSVQTITDASSAQLAMANLDFMIQTVDSKRAELGAVQNRFDSTI
;
A
#
# COMPACT_ATOMS: atom_id res chain seq x y z
N ASP A 1 -3.34 6.77 25.45
CA ASP A 1 -4.22 6.05 24.51
C ASP A 1 -4.08 6.49 23.06
N GLY A 2 -4.22 7.78 22.72
CA GLY A 2 -4.07 8.24 21.33
C GLY A 2 -2.70 7.93 20.70
N ILE A 3 -1.61 8.11 21.45
CA ILE A 3 -0.24 7.74 21.03
C ILE A 3 -0.15 6.24 20.74
N SER A 4 -0.64 5.39 21.65
CA SER A 4 -0.57 3.93 21.51
C SER A 4 -1.36 3.41 20.31
N VAL A 5 -2.52 4.01 20.00
CA VAL A 5 -3.28 3.72 18.78
C VAL A 5 -2.47 4.07 17.53
N ALA A 6 -1.88 5.27 17.50
CA ALA A 6 -1.09 5.73 16.37
C ALA A 6 0.17 4.85 16.17
N GLN A 7 0.86 4.46 17.23
CA GLN A 7 2.01 3.55 17.19
C GLN A 7 1.64 2.14 16.73
N THR A 8 0.49 1.61 17.18
CA THR A 8 0.01 0.30 16.73
C THR A 8 -0.32 0.32 15.24
N ALA A 9 -0.95 1.40 14.76
CA ALA A 9 -1.20 1.57 13.34
C ALA A 9 0.10 1.74 12.54
N GLU A 10 1.05 2.57 13.00
CA GLU A 10 2.34 2.81 12.34
C GLU A 10 3.12 1.51 12.18
N GLY A 11 3.31 0.73 13.26
CA GLY A 11 4.05 -0.53 13.20
C GLY A 11 3.46 -1.52 12.21
N ALA A 12 2.13 -1.62 12.14
CA ALA A 12 1.49 -2.47 11.13
C ALA A 12 1.60 -1.91 9.70
N MET A 13 1.65 -0.58 9.52
CA MET A 13 1.90 0.03 8.21
C MET A 13 3.35 -0.14 7.73
N ASP A 14 4.31 -0.25 8.65
CA ASP A 14 5.70 -0.58 8.33
C ASP A 14 5.81 -1.99 7.74
N GLU A 15 5.08 -2.96 8.29
CA GLU A 15 4.97 -4.32 7.74
C GLU A 15 4.32 -4.32 6.35
N VAL A 16 3.19 -3.59 6.19
CA VAL A 16 2.55 -3.44 4.87
C VAL A 16 3.50 -2.83 3.84
N THR A 17 4.24 -1.79 4.21
CA THR A 17 5.23 -1.15 3.32
C THR A 17 6.33 -2.13 2.91
N SER A 18 6.86 -2.90 3.87
CA SER A 18 7.89 -3.90 3.63
C SER A 18 7.42 -5.00 2.68
N MET A 19 6.17 -5.48 2.85
CA MET A 19 5.56 -6.45 1.95
C MET A 19 5.33 -5.89 0.54
N LEU A 20 4.85 -4.65 0.41
CA LEU A 20 4.69 -4.00 -0.90
C LEU A 20 6.04 -3.83 -1.62
N GLN A 21 7.11 -3.52 -0.89
CA GLN A 21 8.47 -3.46 -1.45
C GLN A 21 8.98 -4.84 -1.87
N ARG A 22 8.66 -5.90 -1.12
CA ARG A 22 8.95 -7.28 -1.52
C ARG A 22 8.18 -7.67 -2.79
N MET A 23 6.89 -7.37 -2.84
CA MET A 23 6.05 -7.56 -4.03
C MET A 23 6.64 -6.83 -5.25
N ARG A 24 7.11 -5.58 -5.07
CA ARG A 24 7.78 -4.82 -6.13
C ARG A 24 9.04 -5.53 -6.63
N THR A 25 9.82 -6.11 -5.72
CA THR A 25 11.02 -6.87 -6.06
C THR A 25 10.68 -8.15 -6.85
N LEU A 26 9.63 -8.87 -6.46
CA LEU A 26 9.16 -10.05 -7.20
C LEU A 26 8.61 -9.70 -8.58
N ALA A 27 7.88 -8.58 -8.68
CA ALA A 27 7.39 -8.08 -9.95
C ALA A 27 8.56 -7.64 -10.86
N GLN A 28 9.62 -7.04 -10.29
CA GLN A 28 10.87 -6.76 -11.02
C GLN A 28 11.54 -8.04 -11.52
N GLN A 29 11.65 -9.06 -10.67
CA GLN A 29 12.18 -10.35 -11.08
C GLN A 29 11.34 -10.91 -12.21
N SER A 30 10.01 -10.95 -12.08
CA SER A 30 9.09 -11.49 -13.08
C SER A 30 9.05 -10.67 -14.38
N SER A 31 9.33 -9.37 -14.33
CA SER A 31 9.45 -8.52 -15.52
C SER A 31 10.68 -8.85 -16.37
N ASN A 32 11.68 -9.56 -15.84
CA ASN A 32 12.87 -9.90 -16.59
C ASN A 32 12.53 -10.81 -17.79
N GLY A 33 12.94 -10.41 -18.99
CA GLY A 33 12.60 -11.07 -20.24
C GLY A 33 13.09 -12.53 -20.33
N SER A 34 14.13 -12.90 -19.58
CA SER A 34 14.75 -14.23 -19.63
C SER A 34 14.08 -15.30 -18.77
N ASN A 35 13.10 -14.96 -17.92
CA ASN A 35 12.39 -15.96 -17.12
C ASN A 35 11.50 -16.85 -17.98
N SER A 36 11.41 -18.14 -17.65
CA SER A 36 10.41 -19.02 -18.24
C SER A 36 9.00 -18.70 -17.70
N ALA A 37 7.96 -19.24 -18.33
CA ALA A 37 6.59 -19.13 -17.82
C ALA A 37 6.46 -19.78 -16.43
N ASP A 38 7.12 -20.93 -16.23
CA ASP A 38 7.09 -21.67 -14.96
C ASP A 38 7.76 -20.87 -13.82
N ASP A 39 8.87 -20.17 -14.12
CA ASP A 39 9.54 -19.30 -13.14
C ASP A 39 8.60 -18.17 -12.70
N ARG A 40 7.86 -17.57 -13.63
CA ARG A 40 6.89 -16.49 -13.31
C ARG A 40 5.70 -17.01 -12.50
N VAL A 41 5.27 -18.25 -12.72
CA VAL A 41 4.25 -18.90 -11.88
C VAL A 41 4.76 -19.10 -10.45
N ALA A 42 6.01 -19.54 -10.27
CA ALA A 42 6.60 -19.66 -8.94
C ALA A 42 6.71 -18.30 -8.23
N LEU A 43 7.15 -17.25 -8.92
CA LEU A 43 7.18 -15.88 -8.39
C LEU A 43 5.77 -15.37 -8.02
N GLN A 44 4.76 -15.69 -8.84
CA GLN A 44 3.36 -15.33 -8.56
C GLN A 44 2.84 -16.01 -7.29
N GLN A 45 3.29 -17.22 -6.95
CA GLN A 45 2.87 -17.89 -5.72
C GLN A 45 3.37 -17.13 -4.49
N GLU A 46 4.64 -16.73 -4.45
CA GLU A 46 5.18 -15.88 -3.38
C GLU A 46 4.45 -14.52 -3.35
N TYR A 47 4.22 -13.92 -4.52
CA TYR A 47 3.49 -12.66 -4.63
C TYR A 47 2.08 -12.76 -4.04
N THR A 48 1.34 -13.83 -4.33
CA THR A 48 -0.02 -14.07 -3.82
C THR A 48 -0.04 -14.28 -2.30
N GLN A 49 1.00 -14.92 -1.75
CA GLN A 49 1.14 -15.05 -0.30
C GLN A 49 1.33 -13.70 0.37
N LEU A 50 2.13 -12.81 -0.22
CA LEU A 50 2.28 -11.44 0.27
C LEU A 50 0.98 -10.64 0.21
N VAL A 51 0.20 -10.78 -0.86
CA VAL A 51 -1.14 -10.17 -0.95
C VAL A 51 -2.03 -10.63 0.20
N THR A 52 -2.06 -11.94 0.44
CA THR A 52 -2.85 -12.53 1.52
C THR A 52 -2.39 -12.02 2.89
N GLU A 53 -1.08 -11.90 3.08
CA GLU A 53 -0.52 -11.42 4.34
C GLU A 53 -0.76 -9.92 4.57
N ILE A 54 -0.71 -9.08 3.53
CA ILE A 54 -1.13 -7.68 3.60
C ILE A 54 -2.60 -7.57 4.04
N ASP A 55 -3.47 -8.34 3.39
CA ASP A 55 -4.89 -8.36 3.73
C ASP A 55 -5.11 -8.85 5.17
N ARG A 56 -4.35 -9.86 5.61
CA ARG A 56 -4.38 -10.34 6.99
C ARG A 56 -3.94 -9.28 7.98
N VAL A 57 -2.80 -8.62 7.78
CA VAL A 57 -2.30 -7.54 8.66
C VAL A 57 -3.31 -6.39 8.75
N SER A 58 -3.89 -5.99 7.63
CA SER A 58 -4.92 -4.95 7.60
C SER A 58 -6.16 -5.35 8.40
N ASN A 59 -6.63 -6.58 8.21
CA ASN A 59 -7.83 -7.09 8.86
C ASN A 59 -7.62 -7.54 10.31
N ASP A 60 -6.39 -7.83 10.76
CA ASP A 60 -6.12 -8.35 12.10
C ASP A 60 -5.64 -7.26 13.07
N THR A 61 -5.06 -6.18 12.57
CA THR A 61 -4.52 -5.12 13.44
C THR A 61 -5.64 -4.41 14.21
N THR A 62 -5.63 -4.56 15.53
CA THR A 62 -6.62 -3.97 16.44
C THR A 62 -5.96 -3.23 17.59
N PHE A 63 -6.66 -2.20 18.09
CA PHE A 63 -6.40 -1.61 19.40
C PHE A 63 -7.72 -1.48 20.16
N GLY A 64 -7.76 -1.93 21.42
CA GLY A 64 -8.98 -1.92 22.22
C GLY A 64 -10.17 -2.66 21.57
N GLY A 65 -9.90 -3.70 20.78
CA GLY A 65 -10.91 -4.45 20.02
C GLY A 65 -11.40 -3.79 18.73
N GLN A 66 -10.94 -2.58 18.42
CA GLN A 66 -11.30 -1.86 17.19
C GLN A 66 -10.24 -2.07 16.11
N LYS A 67 -10.69 -2.33 14.87
CA LYS A 67 -9.81 -2.52 13.70
C LYS A 67 -9.24 -1.18 13.26
N LEU A 68 -7.93 -1.07 13.14
CA LEU A 68 -7.27 0.18 12.79
C LEU A 68 -7.06 0.34 11.28
N LEU A 69 -6.72 -0.74 10.60
CA LEU A 69 -6.27 -0.73 9.19
C LEU A 69 -7.30 -1.26 8.21
N ALA A 70 -8.41 -1.83 8.67
CA ALA A 70 -9.48 -2.35 7.81
C ALA A 70 -10.35 -1.24 7.18
N GLY A 71 -10.06 0.02 7.47
CA GLY A 71 -10.83 1.17 7.03
C GLY A 71 -11.94 1.57 8.00
N GLY A 72 -12.39 2.82 7.90
CA GLY A 72 -13.48 3.38 8.71
C GLY A 72 -13.15 3.72 10.17
N TYR A 73 -11.93 3.47 10.67
CA TYR A 73 -11.59 3.82 12.05
C TYR A 73 -11.49 5.34 12.22
N VAL A 74 -12.19 5.86 13.23
CA VAL A 74 -12.13 7.26 13.64
C VAL A 74 -12.03 7.30 15.17
N GLY A 75 -10.88 7.76 15.67
CA GLY A 75 -10.64 7.99 17.08
C GLY A 75 -10.64 9.49 17.39
N SER A 76 -11.24 9.89 18.50
CA SER A 76 -11.15 11.26 19.01
C SER A 76 -10.67 11.23 20.46
N PHE A 77 -9.54 11.87 20.72
CA PHE A 77 -8.87 11.80 22.01
C PHE A 77 -8.84 13.19 22.62
N GLN A 78 -9.40 13.32 23.82
CA GLN A 78 -9.32 14.55 24.61
C GLN A 78 -7.89 14.72 25.13
N VAL A 79 -7.30 15.89 24.91
CA VAL A 79 -5.88 16.17 25.22
C VAL A 79 -5.69 17.39 26.12
N GLY A 80 -6.77 18.10 26.47
CA GLY A 80 -6.70 19.22 27.42
C GLY A 80 -7.89 19.28 28.36
N ALA A 81 -7.88 20.27 29.27
CA ALA A 81 -8.86 20.40 30.35
C ALA A 81 -10.23 20.93 29.87
N ASP A 82 -10.26 21.69 28.78
CA ASP A 82 -11.49 22.32 28.27
C ASP A 82 -12.20 21.43 27.25
N ALA A 83 -13.53 21.55 27.17
CA ALA A 83 -14.31 20.88 26.15
C ALA A 83 -13.80 21.22 24.74
N ALA A 84 -13.82 20.22 23.85
CA ALA A 84 -13.36 20.28 22.46
C ALA A 84 -11.83 20.37 22.22
N GLN A 85 -11.00 20.36 23.26
CA GLN A 85 -9.55 20.15 23.11
C GLN A 85 -9.25 18.68 22.77
N THR A 86 -9.52 18.32 21.51
CA THR A 86 -9.37 16.95 21.02
C THR A 86 -8.40 16.86 19.85
N ILE A 87 -7.77 15.69 19.72
CA ILE A 87 -7.02 15.28 18.54
C ILE A 87 -7.80 14.13 17.89
N THR A 88 -8.19 14.34 16.63
CA THR A 88 -8.86 13.31 15.83
C THR A 88 -7.83 12.54 15.01
N PHE A 89 -7.97 11.23 15.03
CA PHE A 89 -7.21 10.27 14.27
C PHE A 89 -8.15 9.52 13.32
N LYS A 90 -7.81 9.41 12.04
CA LYS A 90 -8.67 8.78 11.03
C LYS A 90 -7.88 7.80 10.17
N MET A 91 -8.35 6.56 10.11
CA MET A 91 -7.92 5.53 9.16
C MET A 91 -9.14 5.11 8.33
N THR A 92 -9.56 6.00 7.44
CA THR A 92 -10.76 5.80 6.61
C THR A 92 -10.49 4.82 5.47
N LEU A 93 -9.28 4.82 4.92
CA LEU A 93 -8.84 3.88 3.90
C LEU A 93 -8.59 2.49 4.51
N ALA A 94 -9.03 1.44 3.81
CA ALA A 94 -8.63 0.07 4.11
C ALA A 94 -7.22 -0.20 3.54
N PHE A 95 -6.34 -0.78 4.33
CA PHE A 95 -4.96 -1.08 3.95
C PHE A 95 -4.77 -2.53 3.48
N THR A 96 -5.84 -3.16 2.99
CA THR A 96 -5.79 -4.35 2.14
C THR A 96 -5.18 -3.98 0.79
N LEU A 97 -4.67 -4.95 0.02
CA LEU A 97 -4.09 -4.63 -1.29
C LEU A 97 -5.06 -3.84 -2.18
N THR A 98 -6.30 -4.32 -2.24
CA THR A 98 -7.38 -3.68 -3.02
C THR A 98 -7.79 -2.33 -2.43
N GLY A 99 -7.83 -2.24 -1.09
CA GLY A 99 -8.13 -1.00 -0.40
C GLY A 99 -7.11 0.08 -0.74
N ILE A 100 -5.82 -0.21 -0.59
CA ILE A 100 -4.73 0.69 -0.96
C ILE A 100 -4.85 1.09 -2.43
N ALA A 101 -5.00 0.14 -3.35
CA ALA A 101 -5.14 0.41 -4.77
C ALA A 101 -6.29 1.40 -5.07
N SER A 102 -7.45 1.20 -4.45
CA SER A 102 -8.61 2.09 -4.62
C SER A 102 -8.43 3.49 -4.02
N GLY A 103 -7.58 3.62 -2.99
CA GLY A 103 -7.24 4.89 -2.36
C GLY A 103 -6.03 5.60 -2.97
N THR A 104 -5.32 4.93 -3.88
CA THR A 104 -4.14 5.48 -4.55
C THR A 104 -4.55 6.38 -5.71
N GLN A 105 -4.15 7.64 -5.61
CA GLN A 105 -4.25 8.60 -6.70
C GLN A 105 -3.03 8.48 -7.61
N GLY A 106 -3.29 8.33 -8.90
CA GLY A 106 -2.28 8.01 -9.90
C GLY A 106 -2.24 6.52 -10.19
N SER A 107 -1.91 6.17 -11.43
CA SER A 107 -1.74 4.79 -11.87
C SER A 107 -0.77 4.72 -13.04
N ALA A 108 -0.43 3.52 -13.45
CA ALA A 108 0.32 3.27 -14.66
C ALA A 108 -0.53 2.46 -15.65
N THR A 109 -0.24 2.64 -16.93
CA THR A 109 -0.69 1.76 -18.01
C THR A 109 0.52 1.22 -18.75
N VAL A 110 0.42 -0.01 -19.24
CA VAL A 110 1.47 -0.63 -20.06
C VAL A 110 0.93 -0.87 -21.47
N SER A 111 1.71 -0.49 -22.47
CA SER A 111 1.46 -0.78 -23.88
C SER A 111 2.69 -1.41 -24.52
N ALA A 112 2.50 -2.22 -25.56
CA ALA A 112 3.62 -2.70 -26.37
C ALA A 112 4.42 -1.51 -26.92
N ALA A 113 5.75 -1.61 -26.89
CA ALA A 113 6.60 -0.61 -27.48
C ALA A 113 6.60 -0.72 -29.01
N GLY A 114 6.91 0.39 -29.69
CA GLY A 114 7.09 0.38 -31.15
C GLY A 114 8.26 -0.53 -31.56
N THR A 115 8.27 -0.97 -32.82
CA THR A 115 9.22 -1.96 -33.36
C THR A 115 10.71 -1.54 -33.34
N THR A 116 10.99 -0.28 -33.00
CA THR A 116 12.34 0.30 -32.89
C THR A 116 12.77 0.57 -31.45
N ALA A 117 11.94 0.24 -30.46
CA ALA A 117 12.27 0.45 -29.05
C ALA A 117 13.23 -0.64 -28.53
N THR A 118 14.18 -0.23 -27.68
CA THR A 118 15.11 -1.12 -26.99
C THR A 118 14.40 -2.03 -25.98
N GLU A 119 13.31 -1.56 -25.39
CA GLU A 119 12.49 -2.30 -24.43
C GLU A 119 11.15 -2.69 -25.07
N PRO A 120 10.61 -3.89 -24.76
CA PRO A 120 9.39 -4.41 -25.41
C PRO A 120 8.10 -3.71 -24.99
N TYR A 121 8.13 -2.90 -23.93
CA TYR A 121 6.94 -2.26 -23.36
C TYR A 121 7.22 -0.82 -22.94
N VAL A 122 6.19 0.02 -23.02
CA VAL A 122 6.20 1.41 -22.53
C VAL A 122 5.26 1.51 -21.33
N VAL A 123 5.80 1.95 -20.19
CA VAL A 123 5.02 2.27 -18.99
C VAL A 123 4.69 3.75 -19.02
N THR A 124 3.40 4.10 -19.04
CA THR A 124 2.94 5.48 -18.94
C THR A 124 2.29 5.70 -17.59
N LYS A 125 2.75 6.71 -16.85
CA LYS A 125 2.18 7.12 -15.56
C LYS A 125 1.07 8.16 -15.79
N LEU A 126 -0.08 7.94 -15.16
CA LEU A 126 -1.23 8.83 -15.16
C LEU A 126 -1.40 9.37 -13.74
N THR A 127 -1.68 10.66 -13.59
CA THR A 127 -1.77 11.33 -12.28
C THR A 127 -3.18 11.43 -11.72
N THR A 128 -4.21 11.18 -12.54
CA THR A 128 -5.63 11.31 -12.17
C THR A 128 -6.41 10.01 -12.20
N ALA A 129 -5.82 8.94 -12.72
CA ALA A 129 -6.41 7.62 -12.72
C ALA A 129 -6.12 6.90 -11.39
N VAL A 130 -6.97 5.96 -11.01
CA VAL A 130 -6.83 5.16 -9.79
C VAL A 130 -6.24 3.80 -10.14
N VAL A 131 -5.44 3.23 -9.23
CA VAL A 131 -4.94 1.85 -9.39
C VAL A 131 -6.11 0.87 -9.26
N THR A 132 -6.19 -0.11 -10.16
CA THR A 132 -7.20 -1.17 -10.07
C THR A 132 -6.61 -2.41 -9.41
N ALA A 133 -7.43 -3.20 -8.71
CA ALA A 133 -6.98 -4.46 -8.12
C ALA A 133 -6.38 -5.40 -9.18
N SER A 134 -6.93 -5.42 -10.39
CA SER A 134 -6.42 -6.25 -11.49
C SER A 134 -5.03 -5.82 -11.96
N SER A 135 -4.69 -4.53 -11.85
CA SER A 135 -3.39 -4.01 -12.28
C SER A 135 -2.24 -4.27 -11.29
N VAL A 136 -2.52 -4.93 -10.15
CA VAL A 136 -1.54 -5.23 -9.09
C VAL A 136 -1.66 -6.65 -8.49
N GLN A 137 -2.56 -7.50 -8.98
CA GLN A 137 -2.71 -8.87 -8.44
C GLN A 137 -1.85 -9.91 -9.16
N THR A 138 -1.47 -9.65 -10.42
CA THR A 138 -0.83 -10.64 -11.29
C THR A 138 0.49 -10.12 -11.85
N ILE A 139 1.48 -10.99 -11.87
CA ILE A 139 2.82 -10.80 -12.43
C ILE A 139 3.24 -11.98 -13.31
N THR A 140 2.29 -12.77 -13.82
CA THR A 140 2.55 -14.01 -14.58
C THR A 140 3.14 -13.77 -15.97
N ASP A 141 3.06 -12.55 -16.49
CA ASP A 141 3.62 -12.13 -17.77
C ASP A 141 4.42 -10.84 -17.61
N ALA A 142 5.42 -10.63 -18.46
CA ALA A 142 6.32 -9.47 -18.38
C ALA A 142 5.57 -8.12 -18.38
N SER A 143 4.52 -7.97 -19.20
CA SER A 143 3.70 -6.76 -19.25
C SER A 143 2.93 -6.53 -17.94
N SER A 144 2.29 -7.57 -17.40
CA SER A 144 1.57 -7.51 -16.12
C SER A 144 2.52 -7.22 -14.96
N ALA A 145 3.73 -7.80 -14.98
CA ALA A 145 4.75 -7.57 -13.98
C ALA A 145 5.22 -6.11 -13.97
N GLN A 146 5.49 -5.52 -15.14
CA GLN A 146 5.83 -4.09 -15.25
C GLN A 146 4.70 -3.16 -14.80
N LEU A 147 3.46 -3.51 -15.15
CA LEU A 147 2.28 -2.77 -14.72
C LEU A 147 2.16 -2.81 -13.19
N ALA A 148 2.27 -4.00 -12.59
CA ALA A 148 2.22 -4.19 -11.16
C ALA A 148 3.34 -3.43 -10.45
N MET A 149 4.58 -3.49 -10.93
CA MET A 149 5.70 -2.71 -10.37
C MET A 149 5.40 -1.21 -10.34
N ALA A 150 4.97 -0.65 -11.46
CA ALA A 150 4.73 0.78 -11.58
C ALA A 150 3.55 1.24 -10.72
N ASN A 151 2.52 0.42 -10.58
CA ASN A 151 1.38 0.70 -9.69
C ASN A 151 1.72 0.51 -8.21
N LEU A 152 2.56 -0.48 -7.87
CA LEU A 152 3.06 -0.66 -6.51
C LEU A 152 3.85 0.55 -6.01
N ASP A 153 4.58 1.26 -6.89
CA ASP A 153 5.25 2.51 -6.52
C ASP A 153 4.24 3.58 -6.03
N PHE A 154 3.11 3.73 -6.72
CA PHE A 154 2.05 4.66 -6.29
C PHE A 154 1.37 4.20 -4.99
N MET A 155 1.17 2.88 -4.83
CA MET A 155 0.61 2.31 -3.60
C MET A 155 1.53 2.53 -2.40
N ILE A 156 2.84 2.30 -2.55
CA ILE A 156 3.84 2.57 -1.51
C ILE A 156 3.80 4.06 -1.13
N GLN A 157 3.76 4.96 -2.11
CA GLN A 157 3.64 6.41 -1.85
C GLN A 157 2.36 6.76 -1.05
N THR A 158 1.25 6.07 -1.33
CA THR A 158 -0.01 6.24 -0.58
C THR A 158 0.14 5.81 0.88
N VAL A 159 0.79 4.66 1.11
CA VAL A 159 1.07 4.15 2.47
C VAL A 159 2.04 5.08 3.21
N ASP A 160 3.12 5.52 2.57
CA ASP A 160 4.11 6.42 3.16
C ASP A 160 3.50 7.79 3.52
N SER A 161 2.63 8.33 2.66
CA SER A 161 1.90 9.57 2.96
C SER A 161 1.06 9.42 4.23
N LYS A 162 0.40 8.27 4.39
CA LYS A 162 -0.38 8.00 5.59
C LYS A 162 0.51 7.80 6.84
N ARG A 163 1.65 7.13 6.72
CA ARG A 163 2.63 7.01 7.82
C ARG A 163 3.15 8.38 8.27
N ALA A 164 3.40 9.29 7.33
CA ALA A 164 3.76 10.67 7.66
C ALA A 164 2.65 11.40 8.45
N GLU A 165 1.37 11.21 8.08
CA GLU A 165 0.25 11.72 8.87
C GLU A 165 0.22 11.12 10.29
N LEU A 166 0.50 9.83 10.44
CA LEU A 166 0.55 9.16 11.75
C LEU A 166 1.67 9.74 12.63
N GLY A 167 2.86 9.93 12.07
CA GLY A 167 3.97 10.58 12.78
C GLY A 167 3.65 12.01 13.19
N ALA A 168 2.98 12.78 12.34
CA ALA A 168 2.52 14.12 12.68
C ALA A 168 1.48 14.11 13.83
N VAL A 169 0.58 13.13 13.84
CA VAL A 169 -0.40 12.95 14.93
C VAL A 169 0.30 12.57 16.24
N GLN A 170 1.32 11.70 16.21
CA GLN A 170 2.13 11.36 17.39
C GLN A 170 2.82 12.61 17.97
N ASN A 171 3.50 13.40 17.13
CA ASN A 171 4.12 14.65 17.53
C ASN A 171 3.11 15.63 18.14
N ARG A 172 1.88 15.67 17.61
CA ARG A 172 0.82 16.52 18.14
C ARG A 172 0.35 16.05 19.51
N PHE A 173 0.26 14.74 19.75
CA PHE A 173 -0.03 14.19 21.08
C PHE A 173 1.07 14.53 22.08
N ASP A 174 2.33 14.30 21.71
CA ASP A 174 3.49 14.58 22.59
C ASP A 174 3.62 16.07 22.92
N SER A 175 3.20 16.96 22.02
CA SER A 175 3.26 18.41 22.23
C SER A 175 2.07 18.97 23.02
N THR A 176 0.98 18.23 23.18
CA THR A 176 -0.23 18.72 23.86
C THR A 176 -0.38 18.20 25.29
N ILE A 177 0.30 17.10 25.62
CA ILE A 177 0.40 16.53 26.99
C ILE A 177 1.46 17.29 27.80
#